data_AF-A0A1G7Z9F7-F1
#
_entry.id   AF-A0A1G7Z9F7-F1
#
_cell.length_a   1.000
_cell.length_b   1.000
_cell.length_c   1.000
_cell.angle_alpha   90.00
_cell.angle_beta   90.00
_cell.angle_gamma   90.00
#
_symmetry.space_group_name_H-M   'P 1'
#
loop_
_entity.id
_entity.type
_entity.pdbx_description
1 polymer ?
#
loop_
_entity_poly.entity_id
_entity_poly.type
_entity_poly.pdbx_seq_one_letter_code
_entity_poly.pdbx_strand_id
1 'polypeptide(L)'
;MKTILTYLIIVFTSSVLFSQSEIATEAINGTYHLLEAEKGIGNKPTKSKLFQYGEFAGDKVLAIAACAQCMPAIYKYQKEESKELGIPVFYNDYGLFVITYDNESFVMVKAADADSEDWTDFSYSNFYSKNEAKVIAMTQEKIKAFVVAVSE
;
A
#
# COMPACT_ATOMS: atom_id res chain seq x y z
N MET A 1 -28.45 -38.01 20.89
CA MET A 1 -27.53 -37.10 21.62
C MET A 1 -26.19 -37.15 20.91
N LYS A 2 -25.92 -36.14 20.07
CA LYS A 2 -25.04 -34.99 20.38
C LYS A 2 -23.58 -35.42 20.51
N THR A 3 -22.85 -35.56 19.40
CA THR A 3 -21.36 -35.46 19.39
C THR A 3 -20.67 -35.55 18.00
N ILE A 4 -21.39 -35.64 16.87
CA ILE A 4 -20.71 -35.83 15.55
C ILE A 4 -20.73 -34.57 14.66
N LEU A 5 -21.47 -33.52 15.06
CA LEU A 5 -21.65 -32.32 14.23
C LEU A 5 -20.94 -31.08 14.78
N THR A 6 -19.74 -31.23 15.35
CA THR A 6 -18.97 -30.08 15.89
C THR A 6 -17.59 -29.92 15.23
N TYR A 7 -17.17 -30.80 14.33
CA TYR A 7 -15.83 -30.74 13.72
C TYR A 7 -15.78 -30.26 12.26
N LEU A 8 -16.88 -29.76 11.69
CA LEU A 8 -16.93 -29.35 10.27
C LEU A 8 -16.98 -27.83 10.02
N ILE A 9 -16.65 -27.01 11.01
CA ILE A 9 -16.64 -25.54 10.87
C ILE A 9 -15.33 -24.95 11.43
N ILE A 10 -14.17 -25.55 11.13
CA ILE A 10 -12.87 -24.91 11.41
C ILE A 10 -11.83 -25.31 10.34
N VAL A 11 -12.11 -25.08 9.05
CA VAL A 11 -11.08 -25.13 7.99
C VAL A 11 -11.40 -24.16 6.84
N PHE A 12 -11.76 -22.90 7.13
CA PHE A 12 -12.05 -21.92 6.06
C PHE A 12 -11.62 -20.47 6.38
N THR A 13 -10.58 -20.27 7.20
CA THR A 13 -10.14 -18.92 7.58
C THR A 13 -8.65 -18.64 7.40
N SER A 14 -7.93 -19.37 6.53
CA SER A 14 -6.50 -19.11 6.31
C SER A 14 -6.08 -18.93 4.85
N SER A 15 -7.03 -18.90 3.93
CA SER A 15 -6.77 -18.50 2.55
C SER A 15 -7.69 -17.33 2.21
N VAL A 16 -7.43 -16.17 2.82
CA VAL A 16 -7.85 -14.92 2.20
C VAL A 16 -7.09 -14.86 0.89
N LEU A 17 -7.80 -15.23 -0.17
CA LEU A 17 -7.36 -15.23 -1.55
C LEU A 17 -6.83 -13.81 -1.86
N PHE A 18 -5.51 -13.67 -2.01
CA PHE A 18 -4.94 -12.59 -2.81
C PHE A 18 -5.29 -12.87 -4.28
N SER A 19 -6.57 -12.73 -4.63
CA SER A 19 -6.95 -12.45 -6.01
C SER A 19 -7.04 -10.93 -6.13
N GLN A 20 -5.90 -10.28 -5.92
CA GLN A 20 -5.69 -8.92 -6.34
C GLN A 20 -5.14 -9.00 -7.76
N SER A 21 -5.67 -8.18 -8.66
CA SER A 21 -5.17 -8.11 -10.03
C SER A 21 -3.77 -7.50 -9.98
N GLU A 22 -2.77 -8.19 -10.52
CA GLU A 22 -1.41 -7.63 -10.74
C GLU A 22 -1.47 -6.30 -11.51
N ILE A 23 -2.51 -6.10 -12.32
CA ILE A 23 -2.68 -4.93 -13.16
C ILE A 23 -3.29 -3.78 -12.34
N ALA A 24 -2.51 -2.71 -12.15
CA ALA A 24 -3.02 -1.43 -11.66
C ALA A 24 -4.06 -0.83 -12.63
N THR A 25 -5.16 -0.31 -12.08
CA THR A 25 -6.27 0.30 -12.82
C THR A 25 -6.66 1.64 -12.23
N GLU A 26 -7.49 2.41 -12.94
CA GLU A 26 -8.01 3.69 -12.46
C GLU A 26 -8.89 3.58 -11.20
N ALA A 27 -9.26 2.36 -10.77
CA ALA A 27 -9.91 2.14 -9.48
C ALA A 27 -9.06 2.62 -8.29
N ILE A 28 -7.74 2.79 -8.48
CA ILE A 28 -6.82 3.39 -7.50
C ILE A 28 -7.17 4.86 -7.23
N ASN A 29 -7.73 5.58 -8.19
CA ASN A 29 -7.96 7.02 -8.09
C ASN A 29 -8.87 7.38 -6.92
N GLY A 30 -8.53 8.45 -6.19
CA GLY A 30 -9.37 8.98 -5.13
C GLY A 30 -8.61 9.58 -3.95
N THR A 31 -9.35 9.87 -2.89
CA THR A 31 -8.81 10.38 -1.63
C THR A 31 -8.53 9.24 -0.67
N TYR A 32 -7.33 9.24 -0.09
CA TYR A 32 -6.89 8.26 0.90
C TYR A 32 -6.67 8.96 2.24
N HIS A 33 -7.08 8.29 3.31
CA HIS A 33 -6.81 8.63 4.69
C HIS A 33 -5.50 7.97 5.14
N LEU A 34 -4.73 8.65 5.98
CA LEU A 34 -3.36 8.25 6.33
C LEU A 34 -3.25 7.84 7.79
N LEU A 35 -2.47 6.79 8.07
CA LEU A 35 -2.12 6.41 9.45
C LEU A 35 -1.31 7.51 10.13
N GLU A 36 -0.23 7.98 9.50
CA GLU A 36 0.62 9.07 9.96
C GLU A 36 0.40 10.36 9.16
N ALA A 37 0.47 11.51 9.83
CA ALA A 37 0.27 12.78 9.16
C ALA A 37 1.49 13.12 8.29
N GLU A 38 1.22 13.66 7.10
CA GLU A 38 2.25 14.06 6.14
C GLU A 38 2.19 15.54 5.80
N LYS A 39 3.21 16.06 5.12
CA LYS A 39 3.21 17.43 4.61
C LYS A 39 2.06 17.65 3.63
N GLY A 40 1.22 18.64 3.92
CA GLY A 40 0.12 19.12 3.09
C GLY A 40 0.38 20.51 2.53
N ILE A 41 -0.69 21.27 2.27
CA ILE A 41 -0.62 22.63 1.71
C ILE A 41 0.17 23.55 2.65
N GLY A 42 1.18 24.24 2.12
CA GLY A 42 2.02 25.15 2.89
C GLY A 42 2.79 24.46 4.02
N ASN A 43 3.18 23.19 3.84
CA ASN A 43 3.84 22.34 4.83
C ASN A 43 3.02 22.04 6.10
N LYS A 44 1.72 22.37 6.12
CA LYS A 44 0.84 22.00 7.24
C LYS A 44 0.57 20.50 7.20
N PRO A 45 0.56 19.79 8.34
CA PRO A 45 0.28 18.36 8.37
C PRO A 45 -1.14 18.07 7.83
N THR A 46 -1.28 16.98 7.08
CA THR A 46 -2.54 16.44 6.57
C THR A 46 -2.62 14.94 6.83
N LYS A 47 -3.83 14.45 7.10
CA LYS A 47 -4.15 13.01 7.20
C LYS A 47 -4.87 12.49 5.94
N SER A 48 -4.84 13.25 4.85
CA SER A 48 -5.40 12.84 3.56
C SER A 48 -4.52 13.20 2.38
N LYS A 49 -4.54 12.36 1.34
CA LYS A 49 -3.83 12.56 0.06
C LYS A 49 -4.73 12.16 -1.12
N LEU A 50 -4.48 12.75 -2.27
CA LEU A 50 -5.11 12.39 -3.55
C LEU A 50 -4.17 11.46 -4.31
N PHE A 51 -4.70 10.31 -4.73
CA PHE A 51 -4.01 9.33 -5.54
C PHE A 51 -4.60 9.37 -6.95
N GLN A 52 -3.75 9.36 -7.96
CA GLN A 52 -4.15 9.29 -9.35
C GLN A 52 -3.19 8.37 -10.12
N TYR A 53 -3.71 7.26 -10.60
CA TYR A 53 -3.05 6.36 -11.51
C TYR A 53 -3.32 6.77 -12.97
N GLY A 54 -2.29 6.69 -13.81
CA GLY A 54 -2.39 7.02 -15.23
C GLY A 54 -1.05 6.84 -15.95
N GLU A 55 -0.92 7.44 -17.13
CA GLU A 55 0.32 7.46 -17.90
C GLU A 55 0.98 8.84 -17.85
N PHE A 56 2.29 8.86 -17.64
CA PHE A 56 3.11 10.07 -17.68
C PHE A 56 4.43 9.77 -18.40
N ALA A 57 4.72 10.53 -19.46
CA ALA A 57 5.91 10.34 -20.29
C ALA A 57 6.09 8.91 -20.85
N GLY A 58 5.00 8.19 -21.09
CA GLY A 58 5.00 6.81 -21.59
C GLY A 58 5.10 5.74 -20.51
N ASP A 59 5.33 6.12 -19.26
CA ASP A 59 5.34 5.21 -18.11
C ASP A 59 3.98 5.21 -17.42
N LYS A 60 3.55 4.04 -16.92
CA LYS A 60 2.43 3.95 -15.99
C LYS A 60 2.89 4.43 -14.62
N VAL A 61 2.16 5.36 -14.03
CA VAL A 61 2.55 6.01 -12.78
C VAL A 61 1.38 6.14 -11.81
N LEU A 62 1.73 6.16 -10.52
CA LEU A 62 0.87 6.64 -9.45
C LEU A 62 1.36 8.03 -9.03
N ALA A 63 0.50 9.02 -9.15
CA ALA A 63 0.71 10.38 -8.67
C ALA A 63 0.02 10.55 -7.31
N ILE A 64 0.76 11.00 -6.30
CA ILE A 64 0.24 11.25 -4.95
C ILE A 64 0.45 12.72 -4.59
N ALA A 65 -0.64 13.43 -4.29
CA ALA A 65 -0.62 14.87 -4.00
C ALA A 65 -1.38 15.23 -2.72
N ALA A 66 -1.02 16.37 -2.11
CA ALA A 66 -1.75 16.93 -0.98
C ALA A 66 -3.09 17.58 -1.38
N CYS A 67 -3.21 18.02 -2.63
CA CYS A 67 -4.37 18.72 -3.17
C CYS A 67 -4.35 18.67 -4.70
N ALA A 68 -5.47 18.99 -5.37
CA ALA A 68 -5.57 18.91 -6.82
C ALA A 68 -4.62 19.86 -7.57
N GLN A 69 -4.24 20.98 -6.97
CA GLN A 69 -3.30 21.96 -7.55
C GLN A 69 -1.87 21.78 -7.03
N CYS A 70 -1.63 20.79 -6.17
CA CYS A 70 -0.32 20.54 -5.58
C CYS A 70 0.54 19.74 -6.55
N MET A 71 1.85 20.03 -6.60
CA MET A 71 2.79 19.19 -7.35
C MET A 71 2.78 17.77 -6.75
N PRO A 72 2.46 16.73 -7.53
CA PRO A 72 2.43 15.36 -7.03
C PRO A 72 3.85 14.79 -6.91
N ALA A 73 4.02 13.87 -5.97
CA ALA A 73 5.10 12.88 -6.06
C ALA A 73 4.68 11.80 -7.08
N ILE A 74 5.60 11.42 -7.96
CA ILE A 74 5.36 10.45 -9.03
C ILE A 74 6.08 9.16 -8.68
N TYR A 75 5.37 8.04 -8.77
CA TYR A 75 5.88 6.70 -8.53
C TYR A 75 5.62 5.85 -9.77
N LYS A 76 6.68 5.30 -10.37
CA LYS A 76 6.60 4.45 -11.55
C LYS A 76 6.14 3.05 -11.17
N TYR A 77 5.22 2.50 -11.96
CA TYR A 77 4.77 1.13 -11.83
C TYR A 77 5.92 0.15 -12.09
N GLN A 78 6.16 -0.75 -11.14
CA GLN A 78 7.22 -1.74 -11.16
C GLN A 78 6.66 -3.05 -11.71
N LYS A 79 6.78 -3.26 -13.02
CA LYS A 79 6.01 -4.30 -13.73
C LYS A 79 6.45 -5.70 -13.32
N GLU A 80 7.74 -5.93 -13.23
CA GLU A 80 8.35 -7.22 -12.91
C GLU A 80 8.02 -7.60 -11.46
N GLU A 81 8.22 -6.69 -10.52
CA GLU A 81 7.94 -6.84 -9.10
C GLU A 81 6.44 -7.01 -8.84
N SER A 82 5.60 -6.24 -9.52
CA SER A 82 4.14 -6.38 -9.37
C SER A 82 3.64 -7.74 -9.85
N LYS A 83 4.25 -8.28 -10.90
CA LYS A 83 3.95 -9.61 -11.41
C LYS A 83 4.43 -10.70 -10.47
N GLU A 84 5.62 -10.56 -9.91
CA GLU A 84 6.18 -11.50 -8.94
C GLU A 84 5.33 -11.58 -7.67
N LEU A 85 4.91 -10.42 -7.15
CA LEU A 85 4.13 -10.31 -5.93
C LEU A 85 2.61 -10.52 -6.15
N GLY A 86 2.15 -10.48 -7.40
CA GLY A 86 0.73 -10.55 -7.74
C GLY A 86 -0.09 -9.33 -7.28
N ILE A 87 0.58 -8.23 -6.92
CA ILE A 87 -0.03 -6.99 -6.44
C ILE A 87 0.68 -5.79 -7.06
N PRO A 88 -0.02 -4.68 -7.36
CA PRO A 88 0.65 -3.50 -7.88
C PRO A 88 1.66 -2.90 -6.90
N VAL A 89 2.87 -2.66 -7.41
CA VAL A 89 3.97 -1.98 -6.74
C VAL A 89 4.40 -0.78 -7.57
N PHE A 90 4.63 0.34 -6.88
CA PHE A 90 5.16 1.55 -7.47
C PHE A 90 6.40 2.00 -6.72
N TYR A 91 7.32 2.65 -7.39
CA TYR A 91 8.58 3.13 -6.82
C TYR A 91 8.94 4.51 -7.35
N ASN A 92 9.64 5.32 -6.55
CA ASN A 92 10.20 6.58 -7.02
C ASN A 92 11.71 6.68 -6.74
N ASP A 93 12.36 7.62 -7.41
CA ASP A 93 13.82 7.80 -7.29
C ASP A 93 14.29 8.29 -5.91
N TYR A 94 13.37 8.54 -4.97
CA TYR A 94 13.67 8.87 -3.57
C TYR A 94 13.71 7.63 -2.66
N GLY A 95 13.57 6.41 -3.21
CA GLY A 95 13.65 5.17 -2.45
C GLY A 95 12.33 4.73 -1.81
N LEU A 96 11.20 5.33 -2.19
CA LEU A 96 9.89 4.99 -1.62
C LEU A 96 9.16 3.99 -2.51
N PHE A 97 8.81 2.85 -1.92
CA PHE A 97 7.87 1.89 -2.49
C PHE A 97 6.46 2.21 -2.03
N VAL A 98 5.50 2.09 -2.93
CA VAL A 98 4.05 2.11 -2.66
C VAL A 98 3.50 0.76 -3.10
N ILE A 99 3.14 -0.06 -2.12
CA ILE A 99 2.76 -1.46 -2.28
C ILE A 99 1.27 -1.58 -2.00
N THR A 100 0.52 -2.23 -2.88
CA THR A 100 -0.91 -2.46 -2.67
C THR A 100 -1.12 -3.42 -1.50
N TYR A 101 -1.85 -2.98 -0.48
CA TYR A 101 -2.21 -3.82 0.67
C TYR A 101 -3.49 -4.60 0.38
N ASP A 102 -4.51 -3.88 -0.11
CA ASP A 102 -5.76 -4.43 -0.61
C ASP A 102 -6.38 -3.51 -1.67
N ASN A 103 -7.57 -3.86 -2.19
CA ASN A 103 -8.26 -3.13 -3.25
C ASN A 103 -8.51 -1.63 -2.98
N GLU A 104 -8.39 -1.18 -1.73
CA GLU A 104 -8.64 0.21 -1.35
C GLU A 104 -7.53 0.80 -0.48
N SER A 105 -6.39 0.11 -0.35
CA SER A 105 -5.34 0.48 0.61
C SER A 105 -3.93 0.22 0.11
N PHE A 106 -2.99 1.05 0.54
CA PHE A 106 -1.57 0.97 0.21
C PHE A 106 -0.70 1.11 1.45
N VAL A 107 0.45 0.47 1.40
CA VAL A 107 1.56 0.71 2.32
C VAL A 107 2.64 1.45 1.55
N MET A 108 3.14 2.56 2.11
CA MET A 108 4.36 3.20 1.61
C MET A 108 5.49 2.90 2.57
N VAL A 109 6.64 2.49 2.04
CA VAL A 109 7.85 2.23 2.82
C VAL A 109 9.09 2.78 2.15
N LYS A 110 10.06 3.15 2.96
CA LYS A 110 11.44 3.36 2.56
C LYS A 110 12.33 2.55 3.49
N ALA A 111 13.14 1.66 2.93
CA ALA A 111 14.14 0.91 3.70
C ALA A 111 15.08 1.87 4.45
N ALA A 112 15.55 1.45 5.62
CA ALA A 112 16.55 2.21 6.38
C ALA A 112 17.87 2.29 5.62
N ASP A 113 18.29 1.15 5.05
CA ASP A 113 19.42 1.00 4.16
C ASP A 113 18.93 0.45 2.82
N ALA A 114 19.27 1.13 1.72
CA ALA A 114 18.85 0.74 0.38
C ALA A 114 19.64 -0.47 -0.15
N ASP A 115 20.82 -0.74 0.42
CA ASP A 115 21.68 -1.85 0.02
C ASP A 115 21.45 -3.10 0.90
N SER A 116 20.56 -3.01 1.90
CA SER A 116 20.24 -4.10 2.81
C SER A 116 19.22 -5.05 2.21
N GLU A 117 19.51 -6.35 2.25
CA GLU A 117 18.54 -7.41 1.98
C GLU A 117 17.52 -7.57 3.13
N ASP A 118 17.78 -6.96 4.30
CA ASP A 118 16.86 -6.92 5.43
C ASP A 118 15.81 -5.80 5.24
N TRP A 119 14.66 -6.18 4.69
CA TRP A 119 13.48 -5.32 4.52
C TRP A 119 12.66 -5.17 5.81
N THR A 120 13.20 -5.52 6.98
CA THR A 120 12.49 -5.40 8.25
C THR A 120 12.76 -4.08 8.98
N ASP A 121 13.71 -3.27 8.51
CA ASP A 121 14.02 -1.94 9.04
C ASP A 121 13.67 -0.82 8.04
N PHE A 122 12.82 0.11 8.48
CA PHE A 122 12.32 1.19 7.63
C PHE A 122 12.72 2.55 8.20
N SER A 123 13.30 3.41 7.35
CA SER A 123 13.46 4.84 7.67
C SER A 123 12.13 5.60 7.60
N TYR A 124 11.15 5.03 6.90
CA TYR A 124 9.80 5.58 6.80
C TYR A 124 8.79 4.48 6.48
N SER A 125 7.63 4.52 7.14
CA SER A 125 6.46 3.78 6.69
C SER A 125 5.16 4.53 6.96
N ASN A 126 4.16 4.34 6.09
CA ASN A 126 2.81 4.85 6.30
C ASN A 126 1.78 3.93 5.63
N PHE A 127 0.54 4.05 6.07
CA PHE A 127 -0.61 3.34 5.51
C PHE A 127 -1.64 4.32 4.99
N TYR A 128 -2.21 4.01 3.83
CA TYR A 128 -3.18 4.82 3.11
C TYR A 128 -4.39 3.95 2.83
N SER A 129 -5.60 4.41 3.14
CA SER A 129 -6.81 3.70 2.73
C SER A 129 -7.93 4.67 2.39
N LYS A 130 -8.76 4.32 1.42
CA LYS A 130 -10.05 5.00 1.20
C LYS A 130 -11.02 4.77 2.37
N ASN A 131 -10.76 3.77 3.20
CA ASN A 131 -11.56 3.40 4.36
C ASN A 131 -10.91 3.89 5.67
N GLU A 132 -11.48 4.92 6.26
CA GLU A 132 -10.96 5.52 7.50
C GLU A 132 -10.94 4.55 8.69
N ALA A 133 -11.88 3.59 8.77
CA ALA A 133 -11.89 2.59 9.82
C ALA A 133 -10.68 1.65 9.73
N LYS A 134 -10.21 1.32 8.52
CA LYS A 134 -8.97 0.55 8.33
C LYS A 134 -7.76 1.31 8.82
N VAL A 135 -7.70 2.62 8.57
CA VAL A 135 -6.61 3.48 9.06
C VAL A 135 -6.57 3.49 10.58
N ILE A 136 -7.72 3.67 11.24
CA ILE A 136 -7.84 3.66 12.71
C ILE A 136 -7.37 2.32 13.30
N ALA A 137 -7.66 1.21 12.62
CA ALA A 137 -7.27 -0.13 13.06
C ALA A 137 -5.83 -0.51 12.69
N MET A 138 -5.12 0.30 11.91
CA MET A 138 -3.76 0.02 11.44
C MET A 138 -2.72 0.42 12.49
N THR A 139 -1.58 -0.27 12.49
CA THR A 139 -0.43 0.05 13.33
C THR A 139 0.87 -0.13 12.54
N GLN A 140 1.96 0.44 13.04
CA GLN A 140 3.29 0.27 12.44
C GLN A 140 3.73 -1.20 12.42
N GLU A 141 3.36 -1.97 13.44
CA GLU A 141 3.65 -3.41 13.51
C GLU A 141 2.92 -4.19 12.41
N LYS A 142 1.68 -3.82 12.09
CA LYS A 142 0.92 -4.45 11.00
C LYS A 142 1.49 -4.10 9.63
N ILE A 143 1.98 -2.88 9.46
CA ILE A 143 2.71 -2.48 8.24
C ILE A 143 3.97 -3.34 8.10
N LYS A 144 4.78 -3.45 9.16
CA LYS A 144 6.00 -4.28 9.15
C LYS A 144 5.70 -5.74 8.85
N ALA A 145 4.70 -6.32 9.53
CA ALA A 145 4.29 -7.71 9.27
C ALA A 145 3.85 -7.94 7.82
N PHE A 146 3.14 -6.99 7.23
CA PHE A 146 2.76 -7.05 5.82
C PHE A 146 3.98 -7.01 4.90
N VAL A 147 4.91 -6.07 5.10
CA VAL A 147 6.08 -5.93 4.23
C VAL A 147 6.99 -7.16 4.30
N VAL A 148 7.19 -7.72 5.50
CA VAL A 148 7.93 -8.99 5.67
C VAL A 148 7.26 -10.11 4.88
N ALA A 149 5.94 -10.23 4.98
CA ALA A 149 5.19 -11.30 4.32
C ALA A 149 5.17 -11.21 2.78
N VAL A 150 5.40 -10.03 2.20
CA VAL A 150 5.54 -9.86 0.74
C VAL A 150 6.99 -9.85 0.27
N SER A 151 7.97 -9.84 1.18
CA SER A 151 9.40 -9.96 0.85
C SER A 151 9.94 -11.40 0.92
N GLU A 152 9.17 -12.32 1.50
CA GLU A 152 9.46 -13.76 1.61
C GLU A 152 8.87 -14.57 0.45
#